data_AF-A0A5B8UKQ9-F1
#
_entry.id   AF-A0A5B8UKQ9-F1
#
_cell.length_a   1.000
_cell.length_b   1.000
_cell.length_c   1.000
_cell.angle_alpha   90.00
_cell.angle_beta   90.00
_cell.angle_gamma   90.00
#
_symmetry.space_group_name_H-M   'P 1'
#
loop_
_entity.id
_entity.type
_entity.pdbx_description
1 polymer ?
#
loop_
_entity_poly.entity_id
_entity_poly.type
_entity_poly.pdbx_seq_one_letter_code
_entity_poly.pdbx_strand_id
1 'polypeptide(L)'
;MKVLLCIFCVLSFCSGYAQNKIFYSSDDVMNTVEETHSIDKVRIPWGRLGKSILVKYADGCEASFGKKEIWGFEKDGRKLRLYEGEIFEIVDSGAIVLYKTFSPHPVYYFSEDFNANVVLLATGKLKKVLNDRKLVEAYKQFKIIREIL
;
A
#
# COMPACT_ATOMS: atom_id res chain seq x y z
N MET A 1 -47.74 11.77 4.09
CA MET A 1 -46.67 10.85 3.64
C MET A 1 -45.83 11.51 2.54
N LYS A 2 -44.83 12.34 2.89
CA LYS A 2 -43.90 12.95 1.90
C LYS A 2 -42.45 13.08 2.42
N VAL A 3 -42.15 12.58 3.62
CA VAL A 3 -40.86 12.81 4.30
C VAL A 3 -39.89 11.63 4.15
N LEU A 4 -40.36 10.48 3.65
CA LEU A 4 -39.54 9.26 3.56
C LEU A 4 -38.64 9.15 2.32
N LEU A 5 -38.84 9.98 1.30
CA LEU A 5 -38.10 9.89 0.04
C LEU A 5 -36.76 10.65 0.03
N CYS A 6 -36.52 11.57 0.96
CA CYS A 6 -35.26 12.32 1.01
C CYS A 6 -34.12 11.57 1.73
N ILE A 7 -34.43 10.58 2.58
CA ILE A 7 -33.38 9.86 3.33
C ILE A 7 -32.67 8.84 2.42
N PHE A 8 -33.35 8.30 1.40
CA PHE A 8 -32.74 7.34 0.47
C PHE A 8 -31.77 7.97 -0.55
N CYS A 9 -31.87 9.27 -0.83
CA CYS A 9 -30.93 9.96 -1.74
C CYS A 9 -29.65 10.44 -1.04
N VAL A 10 -29.64 10.59 0.29
CA VAL A 10 -28.45 11.04 1.04
C VAL A 10 -27.51 9.87 1.37
N LEU A 11 -28.00 8.63 1.34
CA LEU A 11 -27.19 7.44 1.62
C LEU A 11 -26.45 6.87 0.39
N SER A 12 -26.65 7.41 -0.81
CA SER A 12 -26.01 6.92 -2.04
C SER A 12 -24.66 7.55 -2.39
N PHE A 13 -24.10 8.43 -1.54
CA PHE A 13 -22.83 9.13 -1.84
C PHE A 13 -21.62 8.70 -1.00
N CYS A 14 -21.75 7.66 -0.18
CA CYS A 14 -20.62 7.12 0.60
C CYS A 14 -20.11 5.75 0.11
N SER A 15 -20.43 5.34 -1.11
CA SER A 15 -19.56 4.40 -1.81
C SER A 15 -18.39 5.19 -2.38
N GLY A 16 -17.49 5.62 -1.48
CA GLY A 16 -16.14 6.02 -1.87
C GLY A 16 -15.47 4.79 -2.46
N TYR A 17 -15.69 4.56 -3.76
CA TYR A 17 -14.90 3.60 -4.51
C TYR A 17 -13.46 4.05 -4.38
N ALA A 18 -12.67 3.30 -3.61
CA ALA A 18 -11.25 3.52 -3.53
C ALA A 18 -10.70 3.43 -4.96
N GLN A 19 -10.37 4.58 -5.52
CA GLN A 19 -9.88 4.69 -6.88
C GLN A 19 -8.48 4.05 -6.92
N ASN A 20 -8.23 3.19 -7.90
CA ASN A 20 -6.88 2.69 -8.11
C ASN A 20 -5.97 3.88 -8.47
N LYS A 21 -4.73 3.88 -7.96
CA LYS A 21 -3.76 4.97 -8.15
C LYS A 21 -2.37 4.43 -8.41
N ILE A 22 -1.55 5.14 -9.17
CA ILE A 22 -0.12 4.86 -9.26
C ILE A 22 0.64 5.80 -8.32
N PHE A 23 1.61 5.24 -7.59
CA PHE A 23 2.56 6.00 -6.78
C PHE A 23 3.90 5.99 -7.52
N TYR A 24 4.31 7.14 -8.05
CA TYR A 24 5.60 7.30 -8.72
C TYR A 24 6.73 7.50 -7.70
N SER A 25 6.39 8.05 -6.53
CA SER A 25 7.28 8.28 -5.41
C SER A 25 6.65 7.83 -4.09
N SER A 26 7.46 7.80 -3.03
CA SER A 26 6.99 7.56 -1.66
C SER A 26 6.09 8.70 -1.15
N ASP A 27 6.25 9.92 -1.65
CA ASP A 27 5.44 11.07 -1.25
C ASP A 27 3.99 10.92 -1.72
N ASP A 28 3.77 10.27 -2.87
CA ASP A 28 2.44 10.02 -3.44
C ASP A 28 1.59 9.09 -2.55
N VAL A 29 2.25 8.31 -1.69
CA VAL A 29 1.57 7.40 -0.75
C VAL A 29 0.85 8.19 0.35
N MET A 30 1.44 9.31 0.76
CA MET A 30 0.95 10.14 1.86
C MET A 30 0.04 11.26 1.36
N ASN A 31 0.26 11.72 0.13
CA ASN A 31 -0.51 12.79 -0.46
C ASN A 31 -1.75 12.24 -1.18
N THR A 32 -2.89 12.90 -1.02
CA THR A 32 -4.08 12.60 -1.83
C THR A 32 -3.90 13.24 -3.20
N VAL A 33 -2.98 12.71 -4.01
CA VAL A 33 -2.87 13.14 -5.41
C VAL A 33 -4.05 12.51 -6.16
N GLU A 34 -4.83 13.35 -6.85
CA GLU A 34 -5.86 12.88 -7.76
C GLU A 34 -5.18 12.42 -9.06
N GLU A 35 -5.42 11.18 -9.44
CA GLU A 35 -5.03 10.66 -10.74
C GLU A 35 -5.77 11.42 -11.83
N THR A 36 -5.05 11.91 -12.84
CA THR A 36 -5.63 12.66 -13.96
C THR A 36 -6.53 11.75 -14.81
N HIS A 37 -6.24 10.44 -14.84
CA HIS A 37 -7.02 9.43 -15.55
C HIS A 37 -7.49 8.35 -14.58
N SER A 38 -8.80 8.11 -14.53
CA SER A 38 -9.37 7.07 -13.68
C SER A 38 -8.84 5.69 -14.06
N ILE A 39 -8.22 4.98 -13.13
CA ILE A 39 -7.68 3.63 -13.35
C ILE A 39 -8.77 2.59 -13.08
N ASP A 40 -9.19 1.89 -14.13
CA ASP A 40 -10.17 0.80 -14.07
C ASP A 40 -9.55 -0.47 -13.48
N LYS A 41 -8.34 -0.83 -13.90
CA LYS A 41 -7.72 -2.10 -13.49
C LYS A 41 -6.20 -2.04 -13.44
N VAL A 42 -5.63 -2.57 -12.35
CA VAL A 42 -4.19 -2.86 -12.23
C VAL A 42 -3.97 -4.38 -12.30
N ARG A 43 -3.21 -4.85 -13.28
CA ARG A 43 -2.81 -6.25 -13.42
C ARG A 43 -1.37 -6.42 -12.97
N ILE A 44 -1.25 -7.15 -11.87
CA ILE A 44 0.02 -7.57 -11.29
C ILE A 44 0.48 -8.85 -12.01
N PRO A 45 1.72 -8.92 -12.51
CA PRO A 45 2.22 -10.15 -13.08
C PRO A 45 2.45 -11.18 -11.96
N TRP A 46 1.98 -12.40 -12.17
CA TRP A 46 2.20 -13.48 -11.20
C TRP A 46 3.62 -14.04 -11.31
N GLY A 47 4.33 -14.09 -10.19
CA GLY A 47 5.65 -14.72 -10.06
C GLY A 47 6.85 -13.83 -10.44
N ARG A 48 8.06 -14.33 -10.14
CA ARG A 48 9.34 -13.59 -10.28
C ARG A 48 9.68 -13.14 -11.71
N LEU A 49 9.01 -13.71 -12.71
CA LEU A 49 9.22 -13.43 -14.14
C LEU A 49 8.38 -12.25 -14.64
N GLY A 50 7.45 -11.74 -13.84
CA GLY A 50 6.74 -10.50 -14.11
C GLY A 50 7.68 -9.31 -14.18
N LYS A 51 7.84 -8.71 -15.37
CA LYS A 51 8.72 -7.54 -15.57
C LYS A 51 8.00 -6.20 -15.47
N SER A 52 6.68 -6.19 -15.67
CA SER A 52 5.89 -4.96 -15.69
C SER A 52 4.50 -5.12 -15.10
N ILE A 53 3.96 -4.00 -14.61
CA ILE A 53 2.59 -3.85 -14.14
C ILE A 53 1.80 -3.21 -15.27
N LEU A 54 0.69 -3.85 -15.64
CA LEU A 54 -0.21 -3.32 -16.66
C LEU A 54 -1.36 -2.58 -15.99
N VAL A 55 -1.57 -1.35 -16.41
CA VAL A 55 -2.63 -0.46 -15.92
C VAL A 55 -3.57 -0.19 -17.08
N LYS A 56 -4.86 -0.44 -16.86
CA LYS A 56 -5.93 -0.10 -17.79
C LYS A 56 -6.71 1.08 -17.23
N TYR A 57 -6.81 2.14 -18.02
CA TYR A 57 -7.56 3.33 -17.70
C TYR A 57 -9.02 3.20 -18.15
N ALA A 58 -9.89 4.02 -17.57
CA ALA A 58 -11.34 4.01 -17.84
C ALA A 58 -11.69 4.43 -19.29
N ASP A 59 -10.82 5.20 -19.95
CA ASP A 59 -10.91 5.57 -21.37
C ASP A 59 -10.52 4.42 -22.32
N GLY A 60 -10.06 3.28 -21.78
CA GLY A 60 -9.63 2.13 -22.55
C GLY A 60 -8.15 2.12 -22.92
N CYS A 61 -7.39 3.18 -22.59
CA CYS A 61 -5.94 3.18 -22.76
C CYS A 61 -5.27 2.20 -21.79
N GLU A 62 -4.10 1.70 -22.18
CA GLU A 62 -3.26 0.84 -21.35
C GLU A 62 -1.85 1.43 -21.21
N ALA A 63 -1.29 1.35 -20.01
CA ALA A 63 0.11 1.66 -19.72
C ALA A 63 0.79 0.44 -19.09
N SER A 64 2.07 0.27 -19.37
CA SER A 64 2.91 -0.77 -18.79
C SER A 64 4.07 -0.13 -18.06
N PHE A 65 4.16 -0.37 -16.75
CA PHE A 65 5.22 0.15 -15.89
C PHE A 65 6.24 -0.92 -15.53
N GLY A 66 7.52 -0.66 -15.75
CA GLY A 66 8.63 -1.49 -15.29
C GLY A 66 8.83 -1.44 -13.76
N LYS A 67 9.61 -2.39 -13.23
CA LYS A 67 9.87 -2.57 -11.77
C LYS A 67 10.40 -1.33 -11.02
N LYS A 68 10.97 -0.36 -11.73
CA LYS A 68 11.60 0.84 -11.14
C LYS A 68 10.95 2.15 -11.57
N GLU A 69 9.94 2.08 -12.44
CA GLU A 69 9.29 3.29 -12.97
C GLU A 69 8.25 3.85 -11.99
N ILE A 70 7.77 3.01 -11.09
CA ILE A 70 6.80 3.37 -10.06
C ILE A 70 7.26 2.82 -8.71
N TRP A 71 6.95 3.55 -7.65
CA TRP A 71 7.20 3.15 -6.27
C TRP A 71 6.18 2.09 -5.80
N GLY A 72 4.93 2.24 -6.22
CA GLY A 72 3.82 1.40 -5.78
C GLY A 72 2.51 1.78 -6.45
N PHE A 73 1.40 1.27 -5.93
CA PHE A 73 0.07 1.57 -6.43
C PHE A 73 -1.01 1.26 -5.39
N GLU A 74 -2.17 1.89 -5.53
CA GLU A 74 -3.39 1.52 -4.80
C GLU A 74 -4.23 0.58 -5.66
N LYS A 75 -4.65 -0.55 -5.07
CA LYS A 75 -5.55 -1.51 -5.70
C LYS A 75 -6.64 -1.93 -4.72
N ASP A 76 -7.90 -1.74 -5.10
CA ASP A 76 -9.07 -2.08 -4.27
C ASP A 76 -8.97 -1.49 -2.84
N GLY A 77 -8.47 -0.26 -2.71
CA GLY A 77 -8.27 0.43 -1.43
C GLY A 77 -7.05 0.00 -0.62
N ARG A 78 -6.19 -0.86 -1.18
CA ARG A 78 -4.95 -1.30 -0.53
C ARG A 78 -3.76 -0.62 -1.17
N LYS A 79 -2.92 0.00 -0.36
CA LYS A 79 -1.66 0.59 -0.82
C LYS A 79 -0.58 -0.49 -0.88
N LEU A 80 -0.01 -0.68 -2.05
CA LEU A 80 0.96 -1.72 -2.36
C LEU A 80 2.29 -1.08 -2.76
N ARG A 81 3.38 -1.52 -2.13
CA ARG A 81 4.76 -1.10 -2.46
C ARG A 81 5.41 -2.12 -3.37
N LEU A 82 6.12 -1.65 -4.39
CA LEU A 82 7.00 -2.45 -5.21
C LEU A 82 8.43 -2.29 -4.72
N TYR A 83 9.05 -3.41 -4.38
CA TYR A 83 10.42 -3.39 -3.89
C TYR A 83 11.16 -4.66 -4.32
N GLU A 84 12.28 -4.48 -5.01
CA GLU A 84 13.12 -5.57 -5.54
C GLU A 84 12.37 -6.64 -6.37
N GLY A 85 11.25 -6.23 -7.00
CA GLY A 85 10.42 -7.13 -7.80
C GLY A 85 9.40 -7.95 -7.01
N GLU A 86 9.25 -7.69 -5.72
CA GLU A 86 8.18 -8.21 -4.87
C GLU A 86 7.14 -7.12 -4.55
N ILE A 87 5.97 -7.55 -4.10
CA ILE A 87 4.82 -6.69 -3.80
C ILE A 87 4.43 -6.86 -2.35
N PHE A 88 4.39 -5.73 -1.67
CA PHE A 88 4.14 -5.64 -0.24
C PHE A 88 2.91 -4.78 0.00
N GLU A 89 1.93 -5.31 0.72
CA GLU A 89 0.79 -4.52 1.21
C GLU A 89 1.21 -3.73 2.44
N ILE A 90 1.00 -2.41 2.43
CA ILE A 90 1.21 -1.55 3.60
C ILE A 90 0.07 -1.84 4.58
N VAL A 91 0.43 -2.34 5.76
CA VAL A 91 -0.52 -2.71 6.81
C VAL A 91 -0.81 -1.52 7.71
N ASP A 92 0.24 -0.81 8.11
CA ASP A 92 0.17 0.35 8.99
C ASP A 92 1.46 1.17 8.85
N SER A 93 1.43 2.45 9.20
CA SER A 93 2.57 3.35 9.11
C SER A 93 2.59 4.37 10.25
N GLY A 94 3.78 4.67 10.77
CA GLY A 94 4.01 5.69 11.78
C GLY A 94 5.47 5.70 12.20
N ALA A 95 5.78 5.16 13.38
CA ALA A 95 7.17 5.01 13.84
C ALA A 95 8.03 4.15 12.89
N ILE A 96 7.41 3.21 12.18
CA ILE A 96 7.96 2.43 11.07
C ILE A 96 6.86 2.25 10.01
N VAL A 97 7.20 1.73 8.85
CA VAL A 97 6.20 1.22 7.90
C VAL A 97 6.14 -0.29 8.01
N LEU A 98 4.96 -0.82 8.32
CA LEU A 98 4.72 -2.26 8.38
C LEU A 98 4.11 -2.75 7.08
N TYR A 99 4.62 -3.90 6.65
CA TYR A 99 4.15 -4.56 5.45
C TYR A 99 3.81 -6.02 5.69
N LYS A 100 3.04 -6.59 4.77
CA LYS A 100 2.97 -8.03 4.56
C LYS A 100 3.13 -8.36 3.07
N THR A 101 3.61 -9.55 2.75
CA THR A 101 3.62 -10.02 1.35
C THR A 101 2.19 -10.06 0.81
N PHE A 102 2.00 -9.61 -0.44
CA PHE A 102 0.71 -9.69 -1.12
C PHE A 102 0.46 -11.12 -1.61
N SER A 103 0.17 -12.04 -0.67
CA SER A 103 -0.05 -13.46 -0.93
C SER A 103 -1.09 -14.07 0.03
N PRO A 104 -1.65 -15.26 -0.29
CA PRO A 104 -2.55 -15.98 0.61
C PRO A 104 -1.92 -16.36 1.96
N HIS A 105 -0.59 -16.49 2.02
CA HIS A 105 0.17 -16.78 3.22
C HIS A 105 1.11 -15.59 3.54
N PRO A 106 0.58 -14.54 4.20
CA PRO A 106 1.32 -13.31 4.40
C PRO A 106 2.50 -13.51 5.34
N VAL A 107 3.66 -12.99 4.96
CA VAL A 107 4.85 -12.86 5.80
C VAL A 107 5.06 -11.36 6.06
N TYR A 108 5.35 -11.00 7.31
CA TYR A 108 5.47 -9.60 7.73
C TYR A 108 6.88 -9.04 7.54
N TYR A 109 6.93 -7.78 7.12
CA TYR A 109 8.15 -7.02 6.88
C TYR A 109 8.00 -5.62 7.46
N PHE A 110 9.11 -4.88 7.57
CA PHE A 110 9.10 -3.49 7.97
C PHE A 110 10.18 -2.69 7.24
N SER A 111 10.03 -1.38 7.23
CA SER A 111 11.09 -0.43 6.85
C SER A 111 11.07 0.75 7.82
N GLU A 112 12.20 1.46 7.91
CA GLU A 112 12.32 2.62 8.81
C GLU A 112 11.36 3.75 8.42
N ASP A 113 11.16 3.94 7.12
CA ASP A 113 10.25 4.87 6.46
C ASP A 113 9.95 4.35 5.03
N PHE A 114 9.23 5.10 4.21
CA PHE A 114 8.87 4.69 2.84
C PHE A 114 10.04 4.65 1.85
N ASN A 115 11.18 5.25 2.17
CA ASN A 115 12.40 5.27 1.35
C ASN A 115 13.40 4.19 1.77
N ALA A 116 13.31 3.71 3.01
CA ALA A 116 14.19 2.67 3.54
C ALA A 116 13.92 1.28 2.93
N ASN A 117 14.91 0.39 3.10
CA ASN A 117 14.83 -1.01 2.65
C ASN A 117 13.72 -1.77 3.37
N VAL A 118 13.06 -2.67 2.64
CA VAL A 118 12.05 -3.59 3.20
C VAL A 118 12.78 -4.80 3.80
N VAL A 119 12.60 -5.03 5.10
CA VAL A 119 13.31 -6.05 5.89
C VAL A 119 12.32 -6.98 6.55
N LEU A 120 12.64 -8.28 6.58
CA LEU A 120 11.82 -9.28 7.27
C LEU A 120 11.59 -8.86 8.73
N LEU A 121 10.34 -8.96 9.18
CA LEU A 121 9.98 -8.65 10.55
C LEU A 121 10.46 -9.78 11.48
N ALA A 122 11.55 -9.49 12.19
CA ALA A 122 12.14 -10.39 13.18
C ALA A 122 12.86 -9.59 14.27
N THR A 123 12.85 -10.07 15.51
CA THR A 123 13.44 -9.43 16.70
C THR A 123 14.87 -8.96 16.46
N GLY A 124 15.72 -9.82 15.91
CA GLY A 124 17.12 -9.47 15.62
C GLY A 124 17.29 -8.42 14.52
N LYS A 125 16.36 -8.36 13.56
CA LYS A 125 16.37 -7.36 12.48
C LYS A 125 15.89 -6.01 12.98
N LEU A 126 14.86 -5.98 13.82
CA LEU A 126 14.36 -4.76 14.47
C LEU A 126 15.45 -4.04 15.26
N LYS A 127 16.14 -4.78 16.15
CA LYS A 127 17.24 -4.23 16.97
C LYS A 127 18.44 -3.78 16.15
N LYS A 128 18.63 -4.34 14.95
CA LYS A 128 19.74 -3.98 14.05
C LYS A 128 19.42 -2.75 13.19
N VAL A 129 18.18 -2.62 12.75
CA VAL A 129 17.77 -1.57 11.81
C VAL A 129 17.30 -0.32 12.54
N LEU A 130 16.65 -0.46 13.70
CA LEU A 130 16.08 0.66 14.45
C LEU A 130 16.98 1.06 15.61
N ASN A 131 17.09 2.38 15.85
CA ASN A 131 17.66 2.88 17.09
C ASN A 131 16.68 2.70 18.27
N ASP A 132 17.19 2.81 19.51
CA ASP A 132 16.40 2.57 20.73
C ASP A 132 15.14 3.42 20.81
N ARG A 133 15.22 4.70 20.42
CA ARG A 133 14.07 5.60 20.43
C ARG A 133 12.96 5.09 19.50
N LYS A 134 13.31 4.78 18.25
CA LYS A 134 12.36 4.34 17.22
C LYS A 134 11.80 2.95 17.55
N LEU A 135 12.60 2.09 18.17
CA LEU A 135 12.15 0.79 18.68
C LEU A 135 11.09 0.95 19.79
N VAL A 136 11.30 1.88 20.72
CA VAL A 136 10.31 2.20 21.77
C VAL A 136 9.03 2.78 21.18
N GLU A 137 9.13 3.69 20.22
CA GLU A 137 7.98 4.25 19.51
C GLU A 137 7.20 3.14 18.77
N ALA A 138 7.88 2.25 18.05
CA ALA A 138 7.28 1.11 17.37
C ALA A 138 6.62 0.12 18.32
N TYR A 139 7.23 -0.18 19.48
CA TYR A 139 6.65 -1.05 20.51
C TYR A 139 5.34 -0.48 21.08
N LYS A 140 5.26 0.84 21.26
CA LYS A 140 4.05 1.52 21.72
C LYS A 140 2.95 1.50 20.68
N GLN A 141 3.29 1.75 19.41
CA GLN A 141 2.32 1.89 18.33
C GLN A 141 1.79 0.54 17.85
N PHE A 142 2.65 -0.45 17.59
CA PHE A 142 2.28 -1.64 16.82
C PHE A 142 2.15 -2.87 17.71
N LYS A 143 0.97 -3.49 17.74
CA LYS A 143 0.72 -4.72 18.51
C LYS A 143 1.64 -5.87 18.11
N ILE A 144 1.86 -6.06 16.80
CA ILE A 144 2.72 -7.13 16.27
C ILE A 144 4.17 -7.02 16.76
N ILE A 145 4.66 -5.79 17.00
CA ILE A 145 6.00 -5.57 17.54
C ILE A 145 6.09 -6.04 19.00
N ARG A 146 5.03 -5.83 19.79
CA ARG A 146 4.97 -6.32 21.18
C ARG A 146 4.91 -7.83 21.29
N GLU A 147 4.36 -8.51 20.28
CA GLU A 147 4.22 -9.97 20.29
C GLU A 147 5.52 -10.69 19.93
N ILE A 148 6.48 -10.01 19.28
CA ILE A 148 7.74 -10.61 18.82
C ILE A 148 8.99 -10.13 19.56
N LEU A 149 8.91 -9.04 20.34
CA LEU A 149 10.02 -8.52 21.15
C LEU A 149 9.96 -9.08 22.57
#